data_AF-A0A3A8IZL2-F1
#
_entry.id   AF-A0A3A8IZL2-F1
#
_cell.length_a   1.000
_cell.length_b   1.000
_cell.length_c   1.000
_cell.angle_alpha   90.00
_cell.angle_beta   90.00
_cell.angle_gamma   90.00
#
_symmetry.space_group_name_H-M   'P 1'
#
loop_
_entity.id
_entity.type
_entity.pdbx_description
1 polymer ?
#
loop_
_entity_poly.entity_id
_entity_poly.type
_entity_poly.pdbx_seq_one_letter_code
_entity_poly.pdbx_strand_id
1 'polypeptide(L)'
;QGCFATGARKPADFRIDKEGGQYFVSFSRGEQWHREPNALHKATSSEISRYFRDDADQIDSALIRMSGGFGIFHFNKGATLKGKASDSDYMALMLIGAGPVYAVKCD
;
A
#
# COMPACT_ATOMS: atom_id res chain seq x y z
N GLN A 1 -8.53 -0.51 -4.90
CA GLN A 1 -9.43 -0.38 -3.73
C GLN A 1 -9.42 -1.69 -2.98
N GLY A 2 -9.58 -1.68 -1.66
CA GLY A 2 -9.57 -2.88 -0.84
C GLY A 2 -9.09 -2.64 0.59
N CYS A 3 -9.17 -3.67 1.42
CA CYS A 3 -8.74 -3.65 2.81
C CYS A 3 -7.46 -4.46 2.99
N PHE A 4 -6.56 -3.97 3.84
CA PHE A 4 -5.21 -4.49 3.95
C PHE A 4 -4.79 -4.60 5.41
N ALA A 5 -4.12 -5.71 5.73
CA ALA A 5 -3.58 -5.99 7.05
C ALA A 5 -2.06 -6.15 6.99
N THR A 6 -1.36 -5.73 8.05
CA THR A 6 0.07 -5.92 8.28
C THR A 6 0.43 -7.32 8.76
N GLY A 7 -0.56 -8.23 8.86
CA GLY A 7 -0.36 -9.64 9.15
C GLY A 7 -1.43 -10.50 8.49
N ALA A 8 -1.06 -11.70 8.03
CA ALA A 8 -1.90 -12.57 7.21
C ALA A 8 -3.20 -13.06 7.88
N ARG A 9 -3.31 -12.94 9.20
CA ARG A 9 -4.46 -13.43 9.99
C ARG A 9 -5.01 -12.36 10.93
N LYS A 10 -4.91 -11.09 10.54
CA LYS A 10 -5.46 -9.96 11.29
C LYS A 10 -6.60 -9.27 10.52
N PRO A 11 -7.51 -8.58 11.22
CA PRO A 11 -8.41 -7.61 10.60
C PRO A 11 -7.63 -6.53 9.84
N ALA A 12 -8.32 -5.80 8.99
CA ALA A 12 -7.72 -4.73 8.20
C ALA A 12 -7.17 -3.60 9.08
N ASP A 13 -5.91 -3.23 8.86
CA ASP A 13 -5.27 -2.07 9.49
C ASP A 13 -5.56 -0.78 8.71
N PHE A 14 -5.73 -0.88 7.40
CA PHE A 14 -6.10 0.23 6.54
C PHE A 14 -6.93 -0.24 5.35
N ARG A 15 -7.65 0.68 4.72
CA ARG A 15 -8.38 0.45 3.48
C ARG A 15 -8.12 1.55 2.47
N ILE A 16 -8.19 1.19 1.19
CA ILE A 16 -8.09 2.09 0.06
C ILE A 16 -9.46 2.20 -0.60
N ASP A 17 -10.06 3.39 -0.50
CA ASP A 17 -11.34 3.73 -1.09
C ASP A 17 -11.13 4.51 -2.40
N LYS A 18 -12.08 4.42 -3.33
CA LYS A 18 -12.07 5.20 -4.58
C LYS A 18 -13.32 6.08 -4.65
N GLU A 19 -13.13 7.38 -4.74
CA GLU A 19 -14.20 8.38 -4.79
C GLU A 19 -13.85 9.44 -5.85
N GLY A 20 -14.78 9.75 -6.75
CA GLY A 20 -14.54 10.75 -7.81
C GLY A 20 -13.32 10.45 -8.69
N GLY A 21 -12.93 9.18 -8.82
CA GLY A 21 -11.72 8.78 -9.56
C GLY A 21 -10.41 8.85 -8.76
N GLN A 22 -10.43 9.44 -7.57
CA GLN A 22 -9.29 9.56 -6.68
C GLN A 22 -9.26 8.43 -5.65
N TYR A 23 -8.06 8.09 -5.15
CA TYR A 23 -7.88 7.07 -4.13
C TYR A 23 -7.61 7.73 -2.78
N PHE A 24 -8.18 7.20 -1.71
CA PHE A 24 -7.97 7.66 -0.35
C PHE A 24 -7.63 6.49 0.55
N VAL A 25 -6.77 6.72 1.55
CA VAL A 25 -6.51 5.74 2.60
C VAL A 25 -7.33 6.09 3.84
N SER A 26 -7.93 5.08 4.46
CA SER A 26 -8.45 5.17 5.82
C SER A 26 -7.72 4.18 6.70
N PHE A 27 -7.32 4.61 7.90
CA PHE A 27 -6.67 3.74 8.89
C PHE A 27 -7.68 3.33 9.96
N SER A 28 -7.58 2.08 10.39
CA SER A 28 -8.31 1.59 11.55
C SER A 28 -7.67 2.13 12.82
N ARG A 29 -8.47 2.76 13.69
CA ARG A 29 -8.09 3.15 15.05
C ARG A 29 -9.15 2.62 16.01
N GLY A 30 -8.98 1.37 16.44
CA GLY A 30 -10.01 0.64 17.19
C GLY A 30 -11.13 0.19 16.24
N GLU A 31 -12.38 0.54 16.55
CA GLU A 31 -13.53 0.18 15.70
C GLU A 31 -13.88 1.28 14.67
N GLN A 32 -13.09 2.35 14.60
CA GLN A 32 -13.38 3.50 13.76
C GLN A 32 -12.37 3.68 12.63
N TRP A 33 -12.91 3.91 11.43
CA TRP A 33 -12.14 4.25 10.25
C TRP A 33 -11.87 5.75 10.19
N HIS A 34 -10.60 6.10 10.09
CA HIS A 34 -10.14 7.48 9.98
C HIS A 34 -9.57 7.70 8.59
N ARG A 35 -10.31 8.44 7.76
CA ARG A 35 -9.90 8.77 6.41
C ARG A 35 -8.87 9.90 6.42
N GLU A 36 -7.79 9.70 5.68
CA GLU A 36 -6.85 10.79 5.40
C GLU A 36 -7.50 11.80 4.43
N PRO A 37 -7.37 13.11 4.68
CA PRO A 37 -8.08 14.14 3.91
C PRO A 37 -7.56 14.27 2.47
N ASN A 38 -6.31 13.90 2.23
CA ASN A 38 -5.66 14.06 0.94
C ASN A 38 -5.75 12.77 0.14
N ALA A 39 -6.06 12.92 -1.15
CA ALA A 39 -5.99 11.81 -2.09
C ALA A 39 -4.56 11.28 -2.22
N LEU A 40 -4.44 9.98 -2.43
CA LEU A 40 -3.21 9.33 -2.81
C LEU A 40 -2.89 9.63 -4.27
N HIS A 41 -1.61 9.87 -4.53
CA HIS A 41 -1.07 10.01 -5.86
C HIS A 41 -0.81 8.63 -6.46
N LYS A 42 -1.28 8.40 -7.69
CA LYS A 42 -0.89 7.21 -8.44
C LYS A 42 0.48 7.45 -9.05
N ALA A 43 1.49 6.79 -8.49
CA ALA A 43 2.86 6.98 -8.91
C ALA A 43 3.07 6.51 -10.36
N THR A 44 3.82 7.30 -11.11
CA THR A 44 4.36 6.94 -12.42
C THR A 44 5.56 6.00 -12.25
N SER A 45 5.93 5.28 -13.31
CA SER A 45 7.11 4.40 -13.29
C SER A 45 8.39 5.18 -12.94
N SER A 46 8.54 6.42 -13.42
CA SER A 46 9.71 7.25 -13.10
C SER A 46 9.76 7.66 -11.62
N GLU A 47 8.60 7.87 -10.98
CA GLU A 47 8.52 8.12 -9.54
C GLU A 47 8.84 6.86 -8.74
N ILE A 48 8.35 5.69 -9.17
CA ILE A 48 8.68 4.40 -8.54
C ILE A 48 10.19 4.14 -8.60
N SER A 49 10.84 4.33 -9.76
CA SER A 49 12.30 4.15 -9.91
C SER A 49 13.16 5.07 -9.05
N ARG A 50 12.63 6.21 -8.59
CA ARG A 50 13.36 7.08 -7.64
C ARG A 50 13.49 6.44 -6.26
N TYR A 51 12.46 5.69 -5.84
CA TYR A 51 12.41 5.02 -4.54
C TYR A 51 12.95 3.58 -4.60
N PHE A 52 12.75 2.89 -5.72
CA PHE A 52 13.13 1.50 -5.96
C PHE A 52 14.04 1.42 -7.18
N ARG A 53 15.32 1.77 -7.02
CA ARG A 53 16.24 1.89 -8.17
C ARG A 53 16.37 0.59 -8.96
N ASP A 54 16.79 -0.46 -8.28
CA ASP A 54 17.12 -1.74 -8.92
C ASP A 54 15.91 -2.67 -9.02
N ASP A 55 14.82 -2.35 -8.31
CA ASP A 55 13.65 -3.23 -8.19
C ASP A 55 12.34 -2.60 -8.73
N ALA A 56 12.39 -1.43 -9.37
CA ALA A 56 11.18 -0.76 -9.86
C ALA A 56 10.41 -1.58 -10.89
N ASP A 57 11.10 -2.40 -11.68
CA ASP A 57 10.52 -3.32 -12.64
C ASP A 57 9.69 -4.45 -12.00
N GLN A 58 9.82 -4.65 -10.69
CA GLN A 58 9.04 -5.61 -9.91
C GLN A 58 7.74 -5.01 -9.36
N ILE A 59 7.48 -3.70 -9.56
CA ILE A 59 6.30 -3.00 -9.08
C ILE A 59 5.37 -2.71 -10.26
N ASP A 60 4.17 -3.28 -10.23
CA ASP A 60 3.12 -3.04 -11.22
C ASP A 60 2.53 -1.64 -11.08
N SER A 61 2.16 -1.28 -9.85
CA SER A 61 1.53 0.00 -9.56
C SER A 61 1.73 0.44 -8.11
N ALA A 62 1.65 1.74 -7.86
CA ALA A 62 1.76 2.28 -6.51
C ALA A 62 0.82 3.47 -6.28
N LEU A 63 0.28 3.52 -5.06
CA LEU A 63 -0.42 4.68 -4.53
C LEU A 63 0.42 5.24 -3.38
N ILE A 64 0.82 6.50 -3.47
CA ILE A 64 1.71 7.13 -2.49
C ILE A 64 1.13 8.45 -1.98
N ARG A 65 1.50 8.80 -0.75
CA ARG A 65 1.32 10.14 -0.24
C ARG A 65 2.52 10.99 -0.65
N MET A 66 2.28 12.08 -1.38
CA MET A 66 3.36 12.95 -1.87
C MET A 66 4.17 13.62 -0.75
N SER A 67 3.56 13.84 0.41
CA SER A 67 4.27 14.32 1.60
C SER A 67 5.04 13.22 2.35
N GLY A 68 5.10 12.00 1.80
CA GLY A 68 5.69 10.82 2.46
C GLY A 68 4.81 10.20 3.54
N GLY A 69 5.36 9.20 4.24
CA GLY A 69 4.72 8.56 5.40
C GLY A 69 3.66 7.50 5.10
N PHE A 70 3.17 7.43 3.85
CA PHE A 70 2.35 6.31 3.37
C PHE A 70 2.62 6.01 1.89
N GLY A 71 2.71 4.72 1.56
CA GLY A 71 2.59 4.24 0.20
C GLY A 71 2.23 2.76 0.19
N ILE A 72 1.41 2.33 -0.77
CA ILE A 72 1.12 0.93 -1.04
C ILE A 72 1.57 0.59 -2.46
N PHE A 73 2.34 -0.49 -2.57
CA PHE A 73 2.98 -0.94 -3.80
C PHE A 73 2.43 -2.31 -4.14
N HIS A 74 1.86 -2.47 -5.33
CA HIS A 74 1.44 -3.74 -5.89
C HIS A 74 2.59 -4.33 -6.69
N PHE A 75 3.01 -5.54 -6.34
CA PHE A 75 4.13 -6.18 -6.99
C PHE A 75 3.68 -7.05 -8.17
N ASN A 76 4.58 -7.18 -9.14
CA ASN A 76 4.46 -8.18 -10.19
C ASN A 76 4.50 -9.59 -9.58
N LYS A 77 3.77 -10.52 -10.21
CA LYS A 77 3.79 -11.94 -9.81
C LYS A 77 5.22 -12.46 -9.88
N GLY A 78 5.70 -13.05 -8.77
CA GLY A 78 7.06 -13.58 -8.68
C GLY A 78 8.14 -12.56 -8.34
N ALA A 79 7.78 -11.32 -7.98
CA ALA A 79 8.73 -10.34 -7.44
C ALA A 79 9.51 -10.94 -6.25
N THR A 80 10.81 -10.62 -6.16
CA THR A 80 11.73 -11.14 -5.14
C THR A 80 12.36 -10.04 -4.27
N LEU A 81 11.78 -8.84 -4.33
CA LEU A 81 12.18 -7.65 -3.58
C LEU A 81 12.50 -7.97 -2.12
N LYS A 82 13.68 -7.54 -1.65
CA LYS A 82 14.11 -7.77 -0.26
C LYS A 82 13.08 -7.15 0.70
N GLY A 83 12.46 -7.98 1.54
CA GLY A 83 11.42 -7.57 2.50
C GLY A 83 9.97 -7.91 2.10
N LYS A 84 9.73 -8.37 0.86
CA LYS A 84 8.44 -8.95 0.46
C LYS A 84 8.27 -10.34 1.10
N ALA A 85 7.11 -10.60 1.72
CA ALA A 85 6.75 -11.95 2.13
C ALA A 85 6.28 -12.79 0.93
N SER A 86 6.60 -14.08 0.94
CA SER A 86 6.27 -15.00 -0.16
C SER A 86 4.76 -15.14 -0.42
N ASP A 87 3.94 -14.85 0.59
CA ASP A 87 2.48 -14.95 0.57
C ASP A 87 1.77 -13.59 0.47
N SER A 88 2.50 -12.52 0.13
CA SER A 88 1.96 -11.16 -0.01
C SER A 88 2.35 -10.54 -1.35
N ASP A 89 1.36 -10.01 -2.07
CA ASP A 89 1.56 -9.28 -3.33
C ASP A 89 1.70 -7.76 -3.15
N TYR A 90 1.72 -7.28 -1.90
CA TYR A 90 1.77 -5.84 -1.60
C TYR A 90 2.78 -5.50 -0.50
N MET A 91 3.39 -4.33 -0.57
CA MET A 91 4.13 -3.74 0.55
C MET A 91 3.54 -2.37 0.87
N ALA A 92 3.48 -2.02 2.16
CA ALA A 92 3.16 -0.67 2.58
C ALA A 92 4.36 -0.04 3.29
N LEU A 93 4.64 1.22 2.98
CA LEU A 93 5.45 2.07 3.85
C LEU A 93 4.49 2.71 4.84
N MET A 94 4.57 2.34 6.11
CA MET A 94 3.92 3.07 7.19
C MET A 94 4.99 3.76 8.03
N LEU A 95 4.62 4.79 8.80
CA LEU A 95 5.52 5.56 9.69
C LEU A 95 6.36 4.70 10.68
N ILE A 96 6.12 3.39 10.78
CA ILE A 96 6.79 2.43 11.67
C ILE A 96 7.69 1.43 10.89
N GLY A 97 7.66 1.42 9.55
CA GLY A 97 8.49 0.55 8.71
C GLY A 97 7.85 0.18 7.37
N ALA A 98 8.66 -0.34 6.45
CA ALA A 98 8.20 -0.97 5.21
C ALA A 98 8.05 -2.48 5.42
N GLY A 99 6.89 -3.04 5.09
CA GLY A 99 6.63 -4.48 5.26
C GLY A 99 5.45 -4.98 4.42
N PRO A 100 5.35 -6.31 4.25
CA PRO A 100 4.29 -6.91 3.46
C PRO A 100 2.92 -6.58 4.06
N VAL A 101 1.95 -6.39 3.17
CA VAL A 101 0.54 -6.25 3.56
C VAL A 101 -0.31 -7.24 2.80
N TYR A 102 -1.38 -7.69 3.44
CA TYR A 102 -2.21 -8.78 2.98
C TYR A 102 -3.58 -8.21 2.62
N ALA A 103 -4.04 -8.46 1.40
CA ALA A 103 -5.41 -8.15 1.03
C ALA A 103 -6.36 -9.03 1.86
N VAL A 104 -7.30 -8.40 2.56
CA VAL A 104 -8.30 -9.07 3.40
C VAL A 104 -9.70 -8.61 3.00
N LYS A 105 -10.72 -9.33 3.47
CA LYS A 105 -12.10 -8.87 3.28
C LYS A 105 -12.29 -7.54 4.03
N CYS A 106 -12.99 -6.61 3.39
CA CYS A 106 -13.52 -5.45 4.08
C CYS A 106 -14.77 -5.89 4.85
N ASP A 107 -14.81 -5.59 6.15
CA ASP A 107 -16.00 -5.74 6.97
C ASP A 107 -17.03 -4.64 6.66
#